data_AF-A0A4R2NY59-F1
#
_entry.id   AF-A0A4R2NY59-F1
#
_cell.length_a   1.000
_cell.length_b   1.000
_cell.length_c   1.000
_cell.angle_alpha   90.00
_cell.angle_beta   90.00
_cell.angle_gamma   90.00
#
_symmetry.space_group_name_H-M   'P 1'
#
loop_
_entity.id
_entity.type
_entity.pdbx_description
1 polymer ?
#
loop_
_entity_poly.entity_id
_entity_poly.type
_entity_poly.pdbx_seq_one_letter_code
_entity_poly.pdbx_strand_id
1 'polypeptide(L)' 'MLEQLKVGEYTLTWLDGGVTYLDGGAMFGVVPKPLWSKKYPVNDKNQIELRTDPILIQGKSKKYSY' A
#
# COMPACT_ATOMS: atom_id res chain seq x y z
N MET A 1 17.14 -2.35 -0.74
CA MET A 1 17.03 -1.17 -1.63
C MET A 1 15.57 -0.76 -1.63
N LEU A 2 15.25 0.51 -1.39
CA LEU A 2 13.85 0.98 -1.42
C LEU A 2 13.32 0.90 -2.86
N GLU A 3 12.05 0.52 -3.00
CA GLU A 3 11.38 0.51 -4.30
C GLU A 3 11.17 1.96 -4.76
N GLN A 4 11.49 2.24 -6.04
CA GLN A 4 11.43 3.58 -6.60
C GLN A 4 10.84 3.58 -8.00
N LEU A 5 10.07 4.63 -8.29
CA LEU A 5 9.51 4.91 -9.60
C LEU A 5 9.83 6.36 -9.97
N LYS A 6 10.40 6.56 -11.16
CA LYS A 6 10.61 7.90 -11.73
C LYS A 6 9.48 8.23 -12.70
N VAL A 7 8.85 9.39 -12.51
CA VAL A 7 7.77 9.90 -13.36
C VAL A 7 8.09 11.36 -13.69
N GLY A 8 8.63 11.60 -14.90
CA GLY A 8 9.14 12.92 -15.28
C GLY A 8 10.22 13.42 -14.31
N GLU A 9 10.03 14.61 -13.76
CA GLU A 9 10.93 15.24 -12.79
C GLU A 9 10.70 14.77 -11.34
N TYR A 10 9.78 13.82 -11.13
CA TYR A 10 9.43 13.30 -9.81
C TYR A 10 10.01 11.91 -9.56
N THR A 11 10.44 11.66 -8.33
CA THR A 11 10.80 10.34 -7.82
C THR A 11 9.83 9.98 -6.70
N LEU A 12 9.17 8.84 -6.86
CA LEU A 12 8.33 8.21 -5.85
C LEU A 12 9.16 7.11 -5.19
N THR A 13 9.29 7.14 -3.87
CA THR A 13 9.96 6.11 -3.09
C THR A 13 8.96 5.49 -2.13
N TRP A 14 8.77 4.17 -2.19
CA TRP A 14 7.98 3.45 -1.19
C TRP A 14 8.84 3.27 0.06
N LEU A 15 8.34 3.76 1.18
CA LEU A 15 8.97 3.62 2.49
C LEU A 15 8.38 2.37 3.16
N ASP A 16 9.23 1.58 3.82
CA ASP A 16 8.78 0.43 4.58
C ASP A 16 8.08 0.91 5.87
N GLY A 17 6.75 0.83 5.87
CA GLY A 17 5.91 1.14 7.02
C GLY A 17 5.53 -0.09 7.84
N GLY A 18 6.06 -1.27 7.50
CA GLY A 18 5.70 -2.55 8.10
C GLY A 18 4.49 -3.24 7.45
N VAL A 19 4.09 -4.33 8.09
CA VAL A 19 3.02 -5.22 7.64
C VAL A 19 2.01 -5.42 8.77
N THR A 20 0.73 -5.36 8.40
CA THR A 20 -0.39 -5.63 9.31
C THR A 20 -1.24 -6.79 8.78
N TYR A 21 -1.92 -7.47 9.69
CA TYR A 21 -2.83 -8.56 9.36
C TYR A 21 -4.23 -8.20 9.83
N LEU A 22 -5.12 -7.87 8.90
CA LEU A 22 -6.49 -7.46 9.19
C LEU A 22 -7.49 -8.53 8.77
N ASP A 23 -8.63 -8.60 9.47
CA ASP A 23 -9.70 -9.53 9.11
C ASP A 23 -10.19 -9.23 7.68
N GLY A 24 -10.15 -10.25 6.81
CA GLY A 24 -10.53 -10.10 5.42
C GLY A 24 -12.01 -9.79 5.24
N GLY A 25 -12.88 -10.32 6.11
CA GLY A 25 -14.32 -10.01 6.07
C GLY A 25 -14.58 -8.52 6.32
N ALA A 26 -13.91 -7.94 7.32
CA ALA A 26 -13.98 -6.52 7.63
C ALA A 26 -13.46 -5.65 6.47
N MET A 27 -12.38 -6.06 5.80
CA MET A 27 -11.80 -5.31 4.68
C MET A 27 -12.64 -5.36 3.40
N PHE A 28 -13.35 -6.47 3.16
CA PHE A 28 -14.13 -6.68 1.95
C PHE A 28 -15.65 -6.48 2.13
N GLY A 29 -16.10 -6.23 3.36
CA GLY A 29 -17.48 -5.87 3.69
C GLY A 29 -18.49 -6.91 3.19
N VAL A 30 -19.36 -6.48 2.27
CA VAL A 30 -20.44 -7.33 1.73
C VAL A 30 -19.96 -8.38 0.72
N VAL A 31 -18.70 -8.32 0.27
CA VAL A 31 -18.19 -9.26 -0.75
C VAL A 31 -18.00 -10.64 -0.10
N PRO A 32 -18.60 -11.72 -0.66
CA PRO A 32 -18.44 -13.07 -0.13
C PRO A 32 -17.00 -13.57 -0.12
N LYS A 33 -16.62 -14.26 0.96
CA LYS A 33 -15.29 -14.89 1.12
C LYS A 33 -14.83 -15.72 -0.08
N PRO A 34 -15.66 -16.60 -0.68
CA PRO A 34 -15.23 -17.38 -1.85
C PRO A 34 -14.86 -16.54 -3.08
N LEU A 35 -15.26 -15.26 -3.15
CA LEU A 35 -14.87 -14.36 -4.25
C LEU A 35 -13.57 -13.62 -3.93
N TRP A 36 -13.47 -12.98 -2.77
CA TRP A 36 -12.29 -12.17 -2.46
C TRP A 36 -11.06 -13.02 -2.10
N SER A 37 -11.24 -14.21 -1.52
CA SER A 37 -10.10 -15.08 -1.16
C SER A 37 -9.40 -15.70 -2.37
N LYS A 38 -9.99 -15.59 -3.57
CA LYS A 38 -9.32 -15.93 -4.85
C LYS A 38 -8.29 -14.88 -5.27
N LYS A 39 -8.39 -13.67 -4.72
CA LYS A 39 -7.54 -12.52 -5.07
C LYS A 39 -6.55 -12.19 -3.96
N TYR A 40 -6.93 -12.40 -2.71
CA TYR A 40 -6.10 -12.12 -1.54
C TYR A 40 -5.90 -13.41 -0.73
N PRO A 41 -4.65 -13.90 -0.58
CA PRO A 41 -4.34 -15.00 0.32
C PRO A 41 -4.82 -14.67 1.74
N VAL A 42 -5.35 -15.68 2.42
CA VAL A 42 -5.91 -15.55 3.76
C VAL A 42 -5.36 -16.65 4.65
N ASN A 43 -4.98 -16.32 5.87
CA ASN A 43 -4.51 -17.30 6.84
C ASN A 43 -5.67 -18.00 7.57
N ASP A 44 -5.34 -18.95 8.45
CA ASP A 44 -6.32 -19.72 9.24
C ASP A 44 -7.17 -18.86 10.19
N LYS A 45 -6.73 -17.62 10.48
CA LYS A 45 -7.46 -16.64 11.30
C LYS A 45 -8.36 -15.71 10.48
N ASN A 46 -8.57 -16.00 9.19
CA ASN A 46 -9.32 -15.16 8.26
C ASN A 46 -8.67 -13.79 7.98
N GLN A 47 -7.36 -13.63 8.24
CA GLN A 47 -6.66 -12.37 8.04
C GLN A 47 -5.94 -12.31 6.70
N ILE A 48 -5.90 -11.12 6.11
CA ILE A 48 -5.11 -10.80 4.92
C ILE A 48 -3.88 -9.98 5.31
N GLU A 49 -2.76 -10.22 4.63
CA GLU A 49 -1.53 -9.43 4.79
C GLU A 49 -1.68 -8.10 4.05
N LEU A 50 -1.42 -6.99 4.73
CA LEU A 50 -1.52 -5.64 4.18
C LEU A 50 -0.27 -4.83 4.57
N ARG A 51 0.48 -4.39 3.56
CA ARG A 51 1.60 -3.46 3.72
C ARG A 51 1.10 -2.05 4.00
N THR A 52 1.82 -1.33 4.85
CA THR A 52 1.49 0.05 5.24
C THR A 52 2.51 1.03 4.66
N ASP A 53 2.89 0.90 3.39
CA ASP A 53 3.98 1.66 2.78
C ASP A 53 3.59 3.12 2.47
N PRO A 54 4.16 4.13 3.14
CA PRO A 54 4.03 5.51 2.71
C PRO A 54 4.81 5.75 1.41
N ILE A 55 4.31 6.63 0.54
CA ILE A 55 5.01 7.04 -0.67
C ILE A 55 5.61 8.43 -0.45
N LEU A 56 6.94 8.52 -0.44
CA LEU A 56 7.67 9.78 -0.46
C LEU A 56 7.78 10.28 -1.91
N ILE A 57 7.25 11.48 -2.17
CA ILE A 57 7.32 12.13 -3.48
C ILE A 57 8.35 13.25 -3.43
N GLN A 58 9.36 13.19 -4.30
CA GLN A 58 10.39 14.20 -4.43
C GLN A 58 10.37 14.78 -5.84
N GLY A 59 10.35 16.10 -5.96
CA GLY A 59 10.42 16.81 -7.23
C GLY A 59 10.95 18.23 -7.02
N LYS A 60 10.87 19.08 -8.04
CA LYS A 60 11.33 20.46 -7.93
C LYS A 60 10.52 21.22 -6.87
N SER A 61 11.23 21.84 -5.93
CA SER A 61 10.69 22.84 -5.02
C SER A 61 10.13 24.02 -5.84
N LYS A 62 8.88 24.43 -5.57
CA LYS A 62 8.45 25.78 -5.95
C LYS A 62 9.28 26.77 -5.11
N LYS A 63 10.22 27.47 -5.76
CA LYS A 63 10.85 28.66 -5.17
C LYS A 63 9.75 29.72 -5.02
N TYR A 64 9.29 29.94 -3.80
CA TYR A 64 8.58 31.16 -3.45
C TYR A 64 9.63 32.20 -3.09
N SER A 65 9.90 33.11 -4.03
CA SER A 65 10.61 34.36 -3.73
C SER A 65 9.61 35.31 -3.07
N TYR A 66 9.87 35.67 -1.82
CA TYR A 66 9.21 36.78 -1.13
C TYR A 66 9.58 38.11 -1.77
#